data_AF-A0A2T1F584-F1
#
_entry.id   AF-A0A2T1F584-F1
#
_cell.length_a   1.000
_cell.length_b   1.000
_cell.length_c   1.000
_cell.angle_alpha   90.00
_cell.angle_beta   90.00
_cell.angle_gamma   90.00
#
_symmetry.space_group_name_H-M   'P 1'
#
loop_
_entity.id
_entity.type
_entity.pdbx_description
1 polymer ?
#
loop_
_entity_poly.entity_id
_entity_poly.type
_entity_poly.pdbx_seq_one_letter_code
_entity_poly.pdbx_strand_id
1 'polypeptide(L)' 'MNPIEGEWHQLKAHEIVGQMFDNDYDLACAIMTGIQARAEQSNYKVERFIFNST' A
#
# COMPACT_ATOMS: atom_id res chain seq x y z
N MET A 1 8.61 10.83 -16.20
CA MET A 1 8.41 9.57 -15.47
C MET A 1 7.77 9.90 -14.14
N ASN A 2 6.72 9.20 -13.71
CA ASN A 2 5.98 9.55 -12.50
C ASN A 2 6.67 8.91 -11.28
N PRO A 3 7.16 9.68 -10.29
CA PRO A 3 7.87 9.14 -9.12
C PRO A 3 7.11 8.04 -8.36
N ILE A 4 5.78 8.05 -8.43
CA ILE A 4 4.93 7.05 -7.77
C ILE A 4 5.09 5.63 -8.36
N GLU A 5 5.56 5.51 -9.60
CA GLU A 5 5.71 4.20 -10.27
C GLU A 5 6.75 3.33 -9.55
N GLY A 6 7.82 3.94 -9.04
CA GLY A 6 8.84 3.24 -8.25
C GLY A 6 8.27 2.70 -6.93
N GLU A 7 7.43 3.50 -6.26
CA GLU A 7 6.78 3.10 -5.01
C GLU A 7 5.83 1.92 -5.19
N TRP A 8 5.07 1.91 -6.30
CA TRP A 8 4.21 0.79 -6.66
C TRP A 8 5.00 -0.47 -7.01
N HIS A 9 6.17 -0.32 -7.65
CA HIS A 9 7.03 -1.45 -7.96
C HIS A 9 7.56 -2.11 -6.68
N GLN A 10 8.05 -1.30 -5.73
CA GLN A 10 8.49 -1.77 -4.41
C GLN A 10 7.34 -2.50 -3.71
N LEU A 11 6.16 -1.85 -3.61
CA LEU A 11 4.97 -2.41 -2.95
C LEU A 11 4.61 -3.82 -3.45
N LYS A 12 4.63 -4.00 -4.77
CA LYS A 12 4.30 -5.28 -5.41
C LYS A 12 5.38 -6.34 -5.21
N ALA A 13 6.65 -5.92 -5.13
CA ALA A 13 7.79 -6.82 -5.04
C ALA A 13 8.08 -7.30 -3.61
N HIS A 14 7.81 -6.48 -2.60
CA HIS A 14 8.17 -6.80 -1.22
C HIS A 14 6.96 -6.99 -0.30
N GLU A 15 5.89 -6.21 -0.47
CA GLU A 15 4.81 -6.13 0.51
C GLU A 15 3.63 -7.06 0.17
N ILE A 16 3.27 -7.19 -1.11
CA ILE A 16 2.13 -8.04 -1.54
C ILE A 16 2.54 -9.17 -2.51
N VAL A 17 3.83 -9.49 -2.55
CA VAL A 17 4.36 -10.50 -3.47
C VAL A 17 3.77 -11.89 -3.22
N GLY A 18 3.34 -12.56 -4.30
CA GLY A 18 2.81 -13.92 -4.24
C GLY A 18 1.46 -14.08 -3.54
N GLN A 19 0.79 -12.99 -3.17
CA GLN A 19 -0.57 -13.03 -2.62
C GLN A 19 -1.61 -13.03 -3.75
N MET A 20 -2.58 -13.94 -3.65
CA MET A 20 -3.81 -13.89 -4.44
C MET A 20 -4.91 -13.25 -3.59
N PHE A 21 -5.74 -12.42 -4.20
CA PHE A 21 -6.82 -11.72 -3.52
C PHE A 21 -8.15 -12.13 -4.15
N ASP A 22 -9.13 -12.46 -3.31
CA ASP A 22 -10.44 -12.90 -3.78
C ASP A 22 -11.29 -11.74 -4.30
N ASN A 23 -11.04 -10.52 -3.78
CA ASN A 23 -11.74 -9.32 -4.19
C ASN A 23 -10.88 -8.05 -3.98
N ASP A 24 -11.40 -6.92 -4.45
CA ASP A 24 -10.74 -5.61 -4.36
C ASP A 24 -10.59 -5.10 -2.91
N TYR A 25 -11.47 -5.54 -2.00
CA TYR A 25 -11.37 -5.18 -0.58
C TYR A 25 -10.15 -5.85 0.07
N ASP A 26 -9.94 -7.14 -0.19
CA ASP A 26 -8.80 -7.90 0.31
C ASP A 26 -7.49 -7.31 -0.23
N LEU A 27 -7.46 -6.96 -1.52
CA LEU A 27 -6.35 -6.24 -2.13
C LEU A 27 -6.09 -4.88 -1.45
N ALA A 28 -7.14 -4.09 -1.22
CA ALA A 28 -7.02 -2.79 -0.57
C ALA A 28 -6.49 -2.91 0.87
N CYS A 29 -6.96 -3.90 1.62
CA CYS A 29 -6.46 -4.19 2.96
C CYS A 29 -4.98 -4.57 2.94
N ALA A 30 -4.57 -5.46 2.03
CA ALA A 30 -3.16 -5.87 1.91
C ALA A 30 -2.24 -4.71 1.52
N ILE A 31 -2.67 -3.84 0.61
CA ILE A 31 -1.95 -2.62 0.24
C ILE A 31 -1.78 -1.71 1.47
N MET A 32 -2.86 -1.46 2.24
CA MET A 32 -2.80 -0.61 3.43
C MET A 32 -1.82 -1.18 4.46
N THR A 33 -1.88 -2.48 4.72
CA THR A 33 -0.95 -3.17 5.64
C THR A 33 0.49 -3.10 5.15
N GLY A 34 0.73 -3.32 3.85
CA GLY A 34 2.06 -3.23 3.26
C GLY A 34 2.69 -1.85 3.41
N ILE A 35 1.93 -0.81 3.09
CA ILE A 35 2.37 0.59 3.24
C ILE A 35 2.67 0.90 4.71
N GLN A 36 1.82 0.47 5.64
CA GLN A 36 2.02 0.69 7.07
C GLN A 36 3.28 -0.02 7.58
N ALA A 37 3.47 -1.30 7.24
CA ALA A 37 4.64 -2.07 7.65
C ALA A 37 5.95 -1.46 7.13
N ARG A 38 5.97 -1.01 5.88
CA ARG A 38 7.14 -0.32 5.30
C ARG A 38 7.43 1.00 6.01
N ALA A 39 6.40 1.75 6.37
CA ALA A 39 6.56 3.01 7.08
C ALA A 39 7.08 2.81 8.51
N GLU A 40 6.58 1.80 9.22
CA GLU A 40 7.08 1.42 10.56
C GLU A 40 8.57 1.07 10.53
N GLN A 41 9.01 0.30 9.53
CA GLN A 41 10.43 -0.02 9.33
C GLN A 41 11.31 1.22 9.08
N SER A 42 10.74 2.24 8.45
CA SER A 42 11.44 3.48 8.09
C SER A 42 11.18 4.61 9.10
N ASN A 43 10.51 4.31 10.22
CA ASN A 43 10.16 5.25 11.28
C ASN A 43 9.33 6.47 10.78
N TYR A 44 8.51 6.26 9.74
CA TYR A 44 7.55 7.22 9.20
C TYR A 44 6.13 6.90 9.67
N LYS A 45 5.30 7.94 9.76
CA LYS A 45 3.86 7.79 10.05
C LYS A 45 3.07 7.87 8.74
N VAL A 46 2.18 6.90 8.53
CA VAL A 46 1.24 6.88 7.41
C VAL A 46 -0.15 7.20 7.93
N GLU A 47 -0.89 8.03 7.18
CA GLU A 47 -2.27 8.38 7.49
C GLU A 47 -3.15 8.07 6.28
N ARG A 48 -4.32 7.47 6.55
CA ARG A 48 -5.32 7.22 5.51
C ARG A 48 -6.08 8.52 5.24
N PHE A 49 -5.92 9.04 4.02
CA PHE A 49 -6.73 10.17 3.56
C PHE A 49 -8.12 9.68 3.13
N ILE A 50 -9.17 10.25 3.71
CA ILE A 50 -10.56 9.96 3.35
C ILE A 50 -11.10 11.15 2.58
N PHE A 51 -11.55 10.93 1.36
CA PHE A 51 -12.25 11.97 0.60
C PHE A 51 -13.61 12.21 1.26
N ASN A 52 -13.85 13.44 1.70
CA ASN A 52 -15.17 13.84 2.16
C ASN A 52 -16.11 13.82 0.96
N SER A 53 -17.18 13.03 1.04
CA SER A 53 -18.29 13.09 0.09
C SER A 53 -19.30 14.09 0.63
N THR A 54 -19.50 15.19 -0.10
CA THR A 54 -20.55 16.19 0.18
C THR A 54 -21.91 15.70 -0.30
#